data_AF-A0A8J8A778-F1
#
_entry.id   AF-A0A8J8A778-F1
#
_cell.length_a   1.000
_cell.length_b   1.000
_cell.length_c   1.000
_cell.angle_alpha   90.00
_cell.angle_beta   90.00
_cell.angle_gamma   90.00
#
_symmetry.space_group_name_H-M   'P 1'
#
loop_
_entity.id
_entity.type
_entity.pdbx_description
1 polymer ?
#
loop_
_entity_poly.entity_id
_entity_poly.type
_entity_poly.pdbx_seq_one_letter_code
_entity_poly.pdbx_strand_id
1 'polypeptide(L)'
;MRTKIMLTLYVLIFYLGATTVSATAPAWLTPGTYATYAVVVPKDARFGINSVMVKLDMLNECSFEALYPYLVKAEGRNVSRDENYVTALWPTGTSYLTFRVLSVDNDTAKILVRLELHDVAIERPDLANASVLVLSEVLTLDLRTGMYVRNGTPAGRPSFFINPSNPPDPGAVLLNVTVPEGGTWLMTVKNLSYSRYRGFEVLTHLRTFHPPFIYLESDVVQFNLHGPDYSFSGGTAFSALYDPSTGLMIASDMSSTPPELVLMGVVGSTMEDVNASRALRKLLAENSNRRWLQGWNLYATNVEFQDEHPFERPGSPLVYYFALSVLIAIAVGIRDFWRWVR
;
A
#
# COMPACT_ATOMS: atom_id res chain seq x y z
N MET A 1 7.51 -41.67 -32.47
CA MET A 1 7.91 -41.54 -31.04
C MET A 1 8.14 -40.08 -30.63
N ARG A 2 8.88 -39.27 -31.40
CA ARG A 2 9.09 -37.82 -31.18
C ARG A 2 7.80 -36.98 -31.04
N THR A 3 6.79 -37.26 -31.85
CA THR A 3 5.52 -36.51 -31.86
C THR A 3 4.68 -36.71 -30.60
N LYS A 4 4.77 -37.90 -29.97
CA LYS A 4 4.05 -38.19 -28.72
C LYS A 4 4.69 -37.46 -27.53
N ILE A 5 6.03 -37.41 -27.49
CA ILE A 5 6.78 -36.71 -26.43
C ILE A 5 6.54 -35.19 -26.48
N MET A 6 6.50 -34.59 -27.67
CA MET A 6 6.18 -33.17 -27.85
C MET A 6 4.77 -32.82 -27.37
N LEU A 7 3.77 -33.66 -27.68
CA LEU A 7 2.40 -33.45 -27.22
C LEU A 7 2.29 -33.54 -25.70
N THR A 8 2.96 -34.51 -25.07
CA THR A 8 2.97 -34.65 -23.60
C THR A 8 3.64 -33.45 -22.92
N LEU A 9 4.71 -32.89 -23.50
CA LEU A 9 5.34 -31.67 -22.98
C LEU A 9 4.42 -30.44 -23.10
N TYR A 10 3.73 -30.27 -24.23
CA TYR A 10 2.79 -29.16 -24.40
C TYR A 10 1.60 -29.25 -23.43
N VAL A 11 1.08 -30.45 -23.17
CA VAL A 11 0.00 -30.67 -22.20
C VAL A 11 0.49 -30.39 -20.77
N LEU A 12 1.72 -30.78 -20.41
CA LEU A 12 2.30 -30.49 -19.10
C LEU A 12 2.52 -28.98 -18.89
N ILE A 13 2.98 -28.27 -19.93
CA ILE A 13 3.14 -26.80 -19.92
C ILE A 13 1.78 -26.10 -19.79
N PHE A 14 0.73 -26.60 -20.46
CA PHE A 14 -0.62 -26.07 -20.33
C PHE A 14 -1.24 -26.32 -18.95
N TYR A 15 -0.99 -27.49 -18.35
CA TYR A 15 -1.47 -27.82 -17.00
C TYR A 15 -0.72 -27.05 -15.89
N LEU A 16 0.56 -26.74 -16.09
CA LEU A 16 1.32 -25.87 -15.18
C LEU A 16 0.94 -24.38 -15.32
N GLY A 17 0.41 -23.97 -16.48
CA GLY A 17 0.03 -22.57 -16.75
C GLY A 17 -1.39 -22.16 -16.37
N ALA A 18 -2.24 -23.10 -15.92
CA ALA A 18 -3.67 -22.86 -15.68
C ALA A 18 -4.12 -23.14 -14.24
N THR A 19 -3.23 -22.98 -13.25
CA THR A 19 -3.71 -22.84 -11.87
C THR A 19 -3.99 -21.36 -11.62
N THR A 20 -5.27 -21.00 -11.55
CA THR A 20 -5.67 -19.76 -10.89
C THR A 20 -5.28 -19.93 -9.43
N VAL A 21 -4.07 -19.49 -9.07
CA VAL A 21 -3.59 -19.51 -7.69
C VAL A 21 -4.48 -18.55 -6.92
N SER A 22 -5.42 -19.13 -6.15
CA SER A 22 -6.16 -18.42 -5.12
C SER A 22 -5.17 -17.63 -4.29
N ALA A 23 -5.39 -16.32 -4.13
CA ALA A 23 -4.53 -15.50 -3.29
C ALA A 23 -4.76 -15.94 -1.84
N THR A 24 -4.01 -16.94 -1.38
CA THR A 24 -4.06 -17.35 0.02
C THR A 24 -3.66 -16.17 0.87
N ALA A 25 -4.57 -15.76 1.77
CA ALA A 25 -4.29 -14.71 2.74
C ALA A 25 -3.02 -15.04 3.52
N PRO A 26 -2.23 -14.04 3.94
CA PRO A 26 -1.04 -14.28 4.73
C PRO A 26 -1.39 -15.05 6.01
N ALA A 27 -0.53 -15.98 6.43
CA ALA A 27 -0.78 -16.82 7.60
C ALA A 27 -0.97 -16.00 8.90
N TRP A 28 -0.38 -14.81 8.97
CA TRP A 28 -0.51 -13.89 10.10
C TRP A 28 -1.83 -13.11 10.12
N LEU A 29 -2.65 -13.18 9.06
CA LEU A 29 -3.93 -12.47 8.97
C LEU A 29 -5.00 -13.18 9.82
N THR A 30 -4.85 -13.07 11.14
CA THR A 30 -5.73 -13.68 12.16
C THR A 30 -6.36 -12.61 13.05
N PRO A 31 -7.49 -12.90 13.73
CA PRO A 31 -8.10 -11.95 14.65
C PRO A 31 -7.11 -11.42 15.70
N GLY A 32 -7.11 -10.12 15.92
CA GLY A 32 -6.20 -9.44 16.85
C GLY A 32 -4.86 -9.01 16.24
N THR A 33 -4.49 -9.48 15.04
CA THR A 33 -3.32 -8.98 14.31
C THR A 33 -3.47 -7.49 14.01
N TYR A 34 -2.40 -6.71 14.18
CA TYR A 34 -2.39 -5.29 13.84
C TYR A 34 -1.06 -4.84 13.23
N ALA A 35 -1.11 -3.76 12.47
CA ALA A 35 0.04 -3.00 12.03
C ALA A 35 -0.25 -1.50 12.18
N THR A 36 0.65 -0.79 12.85
CA THR A 36 0.59 0.66 13.06
C THR A 36 1.79 1.30 12.39
N TYR A 37 1.51 2.31 11.58
CA TYR A 37 2.48 3.15 10.90
C TYR A 37 2.45 4.54 11.52
N ALA A 38 3.61 5.17 11.61
CA ALA A 38 3.74 6.51 12.17
C ALA A 38 4.35 7.48 11.16
N VAL A 39 3.91 8.74 11.28
CA VAL A 39 4.50 9.91 10.65
C VAL A 39 4.83 10.88 11.79
N VAL A 40 6.13 11.02 12.09
CA VAL A 40 6.58 11.81 13.24
C VAL A 40 6.87 13.25 12.84
N VAL A 41 6.13 14.18 13.47
CA VAL A 41 6.37 15.62 13.37
C VAL A 41 6.84 16.12 14.74
N PRO A 42 8.13 16.47 14.89
CA PRO A 42 8.65 17.00 16.15
C PRO A 42 8.21 18.46 16.34
N LYS A 43 8.15 18.92 17.59
CA LYS A 43 7.69 20.28 17.96
C LYS A 43 8.50 21.41 17.33
N ASP A 44 9.73 21.16 16.91
CA ASP A 44 10.62 22.13 16.27
C ASP A 44 10.46 22.15 14.73
N ALA A 45 9.58 21.30 14.16
CA ALA A 45 9.29 21.32 12.74
C ALA A 45 8.51 22.59 12.36
N ARG A 46 8.82 23.14 11.18
CA ARG A 46 8.02 24.22 10.60
C ARG A 46 6.72 23.64 10.03
N PHE A 47 5.63 24.39 10.18
CA PHE A 47 4.29 24.04 9.69
C PHE A 47 4.27 23.75 8.17
N GLY A 48 3.30 22.93 7.74
CA GLY A 48 2.70 23.06 6.40
C GLY A 48 3.04 22.03 5.34
N ILE A 49 3.71 20.91 5.66
CA ILE A 49 3.96 19.84 4.67
C ILE A 49 2.91 18.73 4.75
N ASN A 50 2.40 18.44 5.94
CA ASN A 50 1.42 17.40 6.11
C ASN A 50 0.01 17.93 5.85
N SER A 51 -0.71 17.26 4.97
CA SER A 51 -2.09 17.58 4.62
C SER A 51 -2.89 16.29 4.37
N VAL A 52 -4.11 16.28 4.88
CA VAL A 52 -5.10 15.22 4.66
C VAL A 52 -6.36 15.91 4.14
N MET A 53 -6.70 15.65 2.89
CA MET A 53 -7.88 16.22 2.26
C MET A 53 -9.04 15.26 2.41
N VAL A 54 -10.13 15.74 2.97
CA VAL A 54 -11.30 14.93 3.33
C VAL A 54 -12.51 15.44 2.57
N LYS A 55 -13.23 14.53 1.93
CA LYS A 55 -14.48 14.81 1.23
C LYS A 55 -15.65 14.34 2.10
N LEU A 56 -16.54 15.26 2.50
CA LEU A 56 -17.50 15.03 3.59
C LEU A 56 -18.55 13.97 3.25
N ASP A 57 -19.09 14.00 2.04
CA ASP A 57 -20.10 13.04 1.53
C ASP A 57 -19.52 11.62 1.30
N MET A 58 -18.21 11.44 1.47
CA MET A 58 -17.55 10.13 1.51
C MET A 58 -17.26 9.62 2.92
N LEU A 59 -17.36 10.48 3.95
CA LEU A 59 -17.13 10.08 5.34
C LEU A 59 -18.27 9.19 5.86
N ASN A 60 -17.91 8.23 6.72
CA ASN A 60 -18.91 7.60 7.58
C ASN A 60 -19.39 8.58 8.66
N GLU A 61 -20.52 8.24 9.28
CA GLU A 61 -21.17 9.05 10.30
C GLU A 61 -20.24 9.35 11.49
N CYS A 62 -19.56 8.33 12.03
CA CYS A 62 -18.65 8.50 13.17
C CYS A 62 -17.50 9.49 12.88
N SER A 63 -16.89 9.38 11.71
CA SER A 63 -15.77 10.24 11.28
C SER A 63 -16.25 11.66 10.98
N PHE A 64 -17.46 11.81 10.43
CA PHE A 64 -18.09 13.12 10.27
C PHE A 64 -18.39 13.77 11.61
N GLU A 65 -19.01 13.07 12.55
CA GLU A 65 -19.31 13.58 13.89
C GLU A 65 -18.06 14.00 14.67
N ALA A 66 -16.94 13.29 14.50
CA ALA A 66 -15.66 13.67 15.09
C ALA A 66 -15.11 15.01 14.53
N LEU A 67 -15.41 15.30 13.26
CA LEU A 67 -14.94 16.48 12.54
C LEU A 67 -15.91 17.68 12.64
N TYR A 68 -17.20 17.40 12.81
CA TYR A 68 -18.31 18.36 12.76
C TYR A 68 -18.13 19.60 13.65
N PRO A 69 -17.75 19.50 14.94
CA PRO A 69 -17.60 20.68 15.80
C PRO A 69 -16.58 21.69 15.28
N TYR A 70 -15.55 21.20 14.59
CA TYR A 70 -14.49 22.04 14.03
C TYR A 70 -14.91 22.66 12.71
N LEU A 71 -15.65 21.93 11.87
CA LEU A 71 -16.20 22.47 10.61
C LEU A 71 -17.17 23.60 10.87
N VAL A 72 -18.08 23.44 11.84
CA VAL A 72 -19.04 24.50 12.21
C VAL A 72 -18.32 25.76 12.66
N LYS A 73 -17.22 25.61 13.42
CA LYS A 73 -16.40 26.73 13.88
C LYS A 73 -15.62 27.39 12.74
N ALA A 74 -15.04 26.60 11.84
CA ALA A 74 -14.25 27.08 10.72
C ALA A 74 -15.10 27.82 9.67
N GLU A 75 -16.28 27.28 9.36
CA GLU A 75 -17.19 27.80 8.34
C GLU A 75 -18.16 28.86 8.90
N GLY A 76 -18.39 28.89 10.21
CA GLY A 76 -19.37 29.79 10.84
C GLY A 76 -20.82 29.45 10.53
N ARG A 77 -21.09 28.22 10.04
CA ARG A 77 -22.42 27.70 9.72
C ARG A 77 -22.50 26.21 10.01
N ASN A 78 -23.73 25.68 10.06
CA ASN A 78 -23.92 24.24 10.05
C ASN A 78 -23.49 23.67 8.69
N VAL A 79 -22.71 22.59 8.73
CA VAL A 79 -22.28 21.82 7.56
C VAL A 79 -22.97 20.46 7.61
N SER A 80 -23.58 20.02 6.52
CA SER A 80 -24.14 18.68 6.40
C SER A 80 -23.11 17.69 5.84
N ARG A 81 -23.19 16.43 6.26
CA ARG A 81 -22.34 15.36 5.73
C ARG A 81 -22.54 15.16 4.23
N ASP A 82 -23.77 15.32 3.75
CA ASP A 82 -24.10 15.11 2.34
C ASP A 82 -23.75 16.32 1.46
N GLU A 83 -23.10 17.36 2.02
CA GLU A 83 -22.56 18.45 1.23
C GLU A 83 -21.40 17.95 0.38
N ASN A 84 -21.43 18.30 -0.91
CA ASN A 84 -20.27 18.21 -1.77
C ASN A 84 -19.27 19.30 -1.35
N TYR A 85 -18.50 18.99 -0.32
CA TYR A 85 -17.50 19.85 0.30
C TYR A 85 -16.24 19.05 0.61
N VAL A 86 -15.09 19.67 0.35
CA VAL A 86 -13.77 19.13 0.64
C VAL A 86 -13.12 20.04 1.67
N THR A 87 -12.60 19.44 2.73
CA THR A 87 -11.84 20.14 3.76
C THR A 87 -10.40 19.67 3.83
N ALA A 88 -9.49 20.57 4.21
CA ALA A 88 -8.09 20.25 4.46
C ALA A 88 -7.80 20.18 5.95
N LEU A 89 -7.26 19.04 6.38
CA LEU A 89 -6.70 18.81 7.71
C LEU A 89 -5.18 18.93 7.63
N TRP A 90 -4.59 19.71 8.54
CA TRP A 90 -3.16 19.99 8.60
C TRP A 90 -2.61 19.48 9.93
N PRO A 91 -2.26 18.18 10.03
CA PRO A 91 -1.69 17.63 11.25
C PRO A 91 -0.28 18.19 11.47
N THR A 92 -0.06 18.74 12.66
CA THR A 92 1.24 19.31 13.09
C THR A 92 1.93 18.46 14.15
N GLY A 93 1.23 17.46 14.68
CA GLY A 93 1.75 16.46 15.60
C GLY A 93 2.02 15.10 14.93
N THR A 94 2.47 14.15 15.74
CA THR A 94 2.70 12.77 15.28
C THR A 94 1.38 12.11 14.91
N SER A 95 1.31 11.52 13.72
CA SER A 95 0.11 10.86 13.22
C SER A 95 0.31 9.36 13.12
N TYR A 96 -0.75 8.59 13.33
CA TYR A 96 -0.74 7.13 13.29
C TYR A 96 -1.81 6.60 12.34
N LEU A 97 -1.42 5.64 11.51
CA LEU A 97 -2.32 4.86 10.68
C LEU A 97 -2.28 3.41 11.16
N THR A 98 -3.38 2.91 11.69
CA THR A 98 -3.47 1.56 12.26
C THR A 98 -4.47 0.71 11.50
N PHE A 99 -4.05 -0.51 11.18
CA PHE A 99 -4.87 -1.58 10.65
C PHE A 99 -4.97 -2.67 11.70
N ARG A 100 -6.18 -3.13 12.02
CA ARG A 100 -6.41 -4.21 12.97
C ARG A 100 -7.42 -5.21 12.42
N VAL A 101 -7.04 -6.48 12.39
CA VAL A 101 -7.93 -7.58 12.06
C VAL A 101 -8.87 -7.80 13.24
N LEU A 102 -10.16 -7.54 13.05
CA LEU A 102 -11.20 -7.72 14.06
C LEU A 102 -11.72 -9.16 14.07
N SER A 103 -12.03 -9.70 12.89
CA SER A 103 -12.50 -11.07 12.70
C SER A 103 -12.02 -11.62 11.36
N VAL A 104 -12.00 -12.95 11.26
CA VAL A 104 -11.70 -13.72 10.05
C VAL A 104 -12.71 -14.86 10.00
N ASP A 105 -13.64 -14.78 9.07
CA ASP A 105 -14.80 -15.66 8.97
C ASP A 105 -14.84 -16.28 7.57
N ASN A 106 -14.49 -17.57 7.47
CA ASN A 106 -14.39 -18.34 6.23
C ASN A 106 -13.55 -17.63 5.14
N ASP A 107 -14.24 -16.88 4.27
CA ASP A 107 -13.71 -16.21 3.09
C ASP A 107 -13.62 -14.69 3.24
N THR A 108 -13.89 -14.15 4.44
CA THR A 108 -13.87 -12.70 4.68
C THR A 108 -13.12 -12.34 5.95
N ALA A 109 -12.56 -11.14 5.99
CA ALA A 109 -12.01 -10.55 7.21
C ALA A 109 -12.56 -9.14 7.43
N LYS A 110 -12.74 -8.76 8.70
CA LYS A 110 -13.10 -7.40 9.12
C LYS A 110 -11.85 -6.68 9.57
N ILE A 111 -11.51 -5.58 8.90
CA ILE A 111 -10.32 -4.79 9.17
C ILE A 111 -10.76 -3.42 9.69
N LEU A 112 -10.43 -3.11 10.94
CA LEU A 112 -10.53 -1.74 11.46
C LEU A 112 -9.35 -0.94 10.92
N VAL A 113 -9.67 0.13 10.21
CA VAL A 113 -8.71 1.16 9.80
C VAL A 113 -8.94 2.37 10.69
N ARG A 114 -7.87 2.89 11.28
CA ARG A 114 -7.90 4.05 12.16
C ARG A 114 -6.78 5.01 11.77
N LEU A 115 -7.15 6.21 11.35
CA LEU A 115 -6.26 7.34 11.15
C LEU A 115 -6.38 8.27 12.36
N GLU A 116 -5.31 8.40 13.12
CA GLU A 116 -5.23 9.27 14.29
C GLU A 116 -4.24 10.40 14.01
N LEU A 117 -4.77 11.62 14.02
CA LEU A 117 -4.04 12.85 13.70
C LEU A 117 -3.91 13.69 14.97
N HIS A 118 -2.69 14.10 15.30
CA HIS A 118 -2.42 14.94 16.48
C HIS A 118 -2.14 16.39 16.07
N ASP A 119 -2.55 17.32 16.92
CA ASP A 119 -2.39 18.77 16.76
C ASP A 119 -2.81 19.24 15.35
N VAL A 120 -4.09 19.10 15.04
CA VAL A 120 -4.65 19.26 13.69
C VAL A 120 -5.27 20.63 13.54
N ALA A 121 -4.79 21.40 12.57
CA ALA A 121 -5.47 22.59 12.07
C ALA A 121 -6.48 22.21 10.97
N ILE A 122 -7.67 22.79 11.01
CA ILE A 122 -8.78 22.45 10.09
C ILE A 122 -9.18 23.72 9.35
N GLU A 123 -9.05 23.73 8.01
CA GLU A 123 -9.18 24.89 7.10
C GLU A 123 -8.24 26.06 7.42
N ARG A 124 -8.38 26.64 8.61
CA ARG A 124 -7.70 27.84 9.08
C ARG A 124 -7.01 27.54 10.42
N PRO A 125 -5.66 27.49 10.46
CA PRO A 125 -4.89 27.17 11.68
C PRO A 125 -5.17 28.06 12.89
N ASP A 126 -5.66 29.28 12.68
CA ASP A 126 -5.95 30.23 13.75
C ASP A 126 -7.38 30.10 14.31
N LEU A 127 -8.29 29.38 13.61
CA LEU A 127 -9.70 29.29 14.00
C LEU A 127 -10.08 27.96 14.64
N ALA A 128 -9.69 26.83 14.06
CA ALA A 128 -10.19 25.53 14.46
C ALA A 128 -9.06 24.50 14.54
N ASN A 129 -8.74 24.11 15.78
CA ASN A 129 -7.68 23.14 16.07
C ASN A 129 -8.22 22.01 16.95
N ALA A 130 -7.91 20.77 16.57
CA ALA A 130 -8.15 19.57 17.36
C ALA A 130 -6.82 19.09 17.96
N SER A 131 -6.78 18.79 19.26
CA SER A 131 -5.58 18.16 19.85
C SER A 131 -5.38 16.75 19.30
N VAL A 132 -6.48 16.00 19.14
CA VAL A 132 -6.50 14.69 18.49
C VAL A 132 -7.79 14.58 17.67
N LEU A 133 -7.66 14.19 16.40
CA LEU A 133 -8.76 13.86 15.51
C LEU A 133 -8.60 12.42 15.04
N VAL A 134 -9.66 11.62 15.15
CA VAL A 134 -9.66 10.20 14.77
C VAL A 134 -10.71 9.97 13.69
N LEU A 135 -10.27 9.48 12.54
CA LEU A 135 -11.14 8.95 11.48
C LEU A 135 -10.99 7.43 11.49
N SER A 136 -12.10 6.70 11.41
CA SER A 136 -12.04 5.23 11.46
C SER A 136 -13.17 4.56 10.72
N GLU A 137 -12.89 3.40 10.14
CA GLU A 137 -13.84 2.60 9.36
C GLU A 137 -13.56 1.12 9.54
N VAL A 138 -14.60 0.29 9.43
CA VAL A 138 -14.45 -1.17 9.40
C VAL A 138 -14.67 -1.65 7.97
N LEU A 139 -13.59 -2.01 7.30
CA LEU A 139 -13.61 -2.52 5.94
C LEU A 139 -13.79 -4.05 5.94
N THR A 140 -14.54 -4.55 4.95
CA THR A 140 -14.70 -6.00 4.74
C THR A 140 -13.78 -6.42 3.62
N LEU A 141 -12.80 -7.27 3.92
CA LEU A 141 -11.88 -7.86 2.96
C LEU A 141 -12.43 -9.21 2.52
N ASP A 142 -12.59 -9.42 1.21
CA ASP A 142 -12.80 -10.73 0.62
C ASP A 142 -11.44 -11.41 0.41
N LEU A 143 -11.23 -12.53 1.10
CA LEU A 143 -9.97 -13.27 1.13
C LEU A 143 -9.75 -14.08 -0.15
N ARG A 144 -10.80 -14.36 -0.94
CA ARG A 144 -10.65 -15.07 -2.22
C ARG A 144 -10.10 -14.14 -3.29
N THR A 145 -10.56 -12.89 -3.31
CA THR A 145 -10.16 -11.90 -4.30
C THR A 145 -8.99 -11.02 -3.81
N GLY A 146 -8.79 -10.94 -2.49
CA GLY A 146 -7.82 -10.03 -1.88
C GLY A 146 -8.22 -8.56 -2.01
N MET A 147 -9.53 -8.29 -2.08
CA MET A 147 -10.12 -6.95 -2.28
C MET A 147 -11.07 -6.61 -1.14
N TYR A 148 -11.05 -5.37 -0.67
CA TYR A 148 -12.16 -4.81 0.09
C TYR A 148 -13.43 -4.78 -0.74
N VAL A 149 -14.55 -5.07 -0.11
CA VAL A 149 -15.88 -5.09 -0.72
C VAL A 149 -16.76 -4.04 -0.05
N ARG A 150 -17.38 -3.18 -0.85
CA ARG A 150 -18.37 -2.18 -0.41
C ARG A 150 -19.67 -2.44 -1.16
N ASN A 151 -20.76 -2.71 -0.43
CA ASN A 151 -22.06 -3.04 -1.00
C ASN A 151 -22.02 -4.15 -2.08
N GLY A 152 -21.21 -5.20 -1.84
CA GLY A 152 -21.04 -6.31 -2.79
C GLY A 152 -20.11 -6.03 -3.98
N THR A 153 -19.57 -4.82 -4.11
CA THR A 153 -18.66 -4.44 -5.20
C THR A 153 -17.22 -4.35 -4.69
N PRO A 154 -16.23 -4.95 -5.39
CA PRO A 154 -14.81 -4.77 -5.07
C PRO A 154 -14.39 -3.30 -5.18
N ALA A 155 -13.78 -2.76 -4.13
CA ALA A 155 -13.50 -1.34 -3.99
C ALA A 155 -12.00 -1.01 -3.93
N GLY A 156 -11.16 -1.89 -3.38
CA GLY A 156 -9.70 -1.68 -3.37
C GLY A 156 -8.92 -2.81 -2.75
N ARG A 157 -7.61 -2.87 -2.96
CA ARG A 157 -6.69 -3.82 -2.31
C ARG A 157 -6.20 -3.26 -0.98
N PRO A 158 -5.88 -4.12 0.00
CA PRO A 158 -5.15 -3.70 1.18
C PRO A 158 -3.83 -3.01 0.81
N SER A 159 -3.55 -1.84 1.38
CA SER A 159 -2.22 -1.21 1.27
C SER A 159 -1.22 -1.81 2.24
N PHE A 160 -1.68 -2.23 3.41
CA PHE A 160 -0.81 -2.61 4.52
C PHE A 160 -0.17 -3.99 4.33
N PHE A 161 -0.62 -4.77 3.35
CA PHE A 161 0.04 -6.00 2.94
C PHE A 161 -0.23 -6.36 1.48
N ILE A 162 0.63 -7.22 0.94
CA ILE A 162 0.47 -7.91 -0.34
C ILE A 162 0.72 -9.41 -0.15
N ASN A 163 0.27 -10.23 -1.10
CA ASN A 163 0.75 -11.61 -1.18
C ASN A 163 2.13 -11.60 -1.87
N PRO A 164 3.23 -11.91 -1.17
CA PRO A 164 4.58 -11.84 -1.75
C PRO A 164 4.82 -12.91 -2.84
N SER A 165 4.08 -14.02 -2.81
CA SER A 165 4.18 -15.10 -3.80
C SER A 165 3.42 -14.80 -5.09
N ASN A 166 2.42 -13.91 -5.02
CA ASN A 166 1.63 -13.47 -6.16
C ASN A 166 1.23 -11.99 -5.99
N PRO A 167 2.21 -11.07 -6.01
CA PRO A 167 1.95 -9.65 -5.86
C PRO A 167 1.18 -9.12 -7.08
N PRO A 168 0.43 -8.02 -6.94
CA PRO A 168 -0.35 -7.48 -8.04
C PRO A 168 0.56 -6.99 -9.17
N ASP A 169 0.35 -7.52 -10.37
CA ASP A 169 1.09 -7.15 -11.59
C ASP A 169 0.81 -5.70 -12.01
N PRO A 170 1.71 -5.06 -12.79
CA PRO A 170 1.42 -3.80 -13.45
C PRO A 170 0.09 -3.86 -14.24
N GLY A 171 -0.76 -2.85 -14.05
CA GLY A 171 -2.13 -2.77 -14.56
C GLY A 171 -3.20 -3.35 -13.63
N ALA A 172 -2.82 -4.07 -12.56
CA ALA A 172 -3.78 -4.57 -11.58
C ALA A 172 -4.45 -3.43 -10.81
N VAL A 173 -5.74 -3.59 -10.52
CA VAL A 173 -6.53 -2.60 -9.76
C VAL A 173 -6.10 -2.59 -8.30
N LEU A 174 -5.79 -1.40 -7.79
CA LEU A 174 -5.53 -1.11 -6.37
C LEU A 174 -6.72 -0.41 -5.70
N LEU A 175 -7.43 0.44 -6.43
CA LEU A 175 -8.63 1.13 -5.96
C LEU A 175 -9.58 1.31 -7.15
N ASN A 176 -10.86 1.05 -6.94
CA ASN A 176 -11.92 1.33 -7.89
C ASN A 176 -13.16 1.77 -7.12
N VAL A 177 -13.38 3.09 -7.07
CA VAL A 177 -14.51 3.67 -6.35
C VAL A 177 -15.26 4.65 -7.23
N THR A 178 -16.59 4.61 -7.16
CA THR A 178 -17.45 5.63 -7.76
C THR A 178 -17.55 6.79 -6.80
N VAL A 179 -17.29 8.01 -7.28
CA VAL A 179 -17.43 9.23 -6.47
C VAL A 179 -18.85 9.81 -6.54
N PRO A 180 -19.33 10.48 -5.48
CA PRO A 180 -20.70 10.99 -5.41
C PRO A 180 -21.14 11.90 -6.57
N GLU A 181 -20.22 12.69 -7.13
CA GLU A 181 -20.47 13.62 -8.24
C GLU A 181 -20.59 12.92 -9.61
N GLY A 182 -20.41 11.61 -9.65
CA GLY A 182 -20.34 10.82 -10.86
C GLY A 182 -18.91 10.72 -11.40
N GLY A 183 -18.57 9.52 -11.90
CA GLY A 183 -17.22 9.18 -12.33
C GLY A 183 -16.59 8.10 -11.45
N THR A 184 -15.49 7.54 -11.94
CA THR A 184 -14.79 6.42 -11.30
C THR A 184 -13.35 6.82 -11.04
N TRP A 185 -12.93 6.69 -9.79
CA TRP A 185 -11.54 6.78 -9.39
C TRP A 185 -10.94 5.39 -9.45
N LEU A 186 -10.13 5.18 -10.49
CA LEU A 186 -9.44 3.92 -10.77
C LEU A 186 -7.94 4.13 -10.58
N MET A 187 -7.39 3.52 -9.53
CA MET A 187 -5.96 3.44 -9.28
C MET A 187 -5.45 2.06 -9.67
N THR A 188 -4.39 2.00 -10.46
CA THR A 188 -3.77 0.76 -10.93
C THR A 188 -2.28 0.71 -10.58
N VAL A 189 -1.73 -0.50 -10.50
CA VAL A 189 -0.28 -0.69 -10.33
C VAL A 189 0.42 -0.17 -11.57
N LYS A 190 1.26 0.86 -11.42
CA LYS A 190 2.12 1.36 -12.49
C LYS A 190 3.44 0.59 -12.55
N ASN A 191 3.99 0.24 -11.40
CA ASN A 191 5.29 -0.41 -11.31
C ASN A 191 5.38 -1.35 -10.11
N LEU A 192 6.00 -2.51 -10.34
CA LEU A 192 6.39 -3.47 -9.31
C LEU A 192 7.89 -3.75 -9.47
N SER A 193 8.68 -3.42 -8.46
CA SER A 193 10.15 -3.48 -8.52
C SER A 193 10.74 -4.21 -7.33
N TYR A 194 11.72 -5.08 -7.60
CA TYR A 194 12.55 -5.74 -6.60
C TYR A 194 13.97 -5.16 -6.52
N SER A 195 14.22 -4.06 -7.24
CA SER A 195 15.55 -3.48 -7.43
C SER A 195 15.72 -2.08 -6.86
N ARG A 196 14.62 -1.32 -6.67
CA ARG A 196 14.65 0.10 -6.25
C ARG A 196 15.47 0.35 -4.97
N TYR A 197 15.54 -0.64 -4.08
CA TYR A 197 16.31 -0.59 -2.83
C TYR A 197 17.27 -1.78 -2.61
N ARG A 198 17.73 -2.43 -3.69
CA ARG A 198 18.52 -3.68 -3.62
C ARG A 198 19.82 -3.57 -2.79
N GLY A 199 20.41 -2.39 -2.69
CA GLY A 199 21.67 -2.15 -1.98
C GLY A 199 21.51 -1.35 -0.69
N PHE A 200 20.27 -1.17 -0.21
CA PHE A 200 19.99 -0.29 0.92
C PHE A 200 19.30 -1.04 2.05
N GLU A 201 19.75 -0.80 3.29
CA GLU A 201 18.99 -1.12 4.49
C GLU A 201 17.89 -0.07 4.64
N VAL A 202 16.66 -0.51 4.90
CA VAL A 202 15.51 0.40 5.10
C VAL A 202 15.22 0.49 6.59
N LEU A 203 15.31 1.70 7.12
CA LEU A 203 15.06 2.02 8.52
C LEU A 203 13.58 2.32 8.72
N THR A 204 12.98 1.77 9.77
CA THR A 204 11.64 2.14 10.26
C THR A 204 11.70 2.46 11.75
N HIS A 205 10.58 2.87 12.33
CA HIS A 205 10.51 3.10 13.79
C HIS A 205 10.53 1.80 14.59
N LEU A 206 10.14 0.68 13.97
CA LEU A 206 10.14 -0.63 14.60
C LEU A 206 11.53 -1.29 14.57
N ARG A 207 12.15 -1.39 13.40
CA ARG A 207 13.44 -2.07 13.18
C ARG A 207 14.09 -1.65 11.86
N THR A 208 15.30 -2.16 11.64
CA THR A 208 15.93 -2.14 10.31
C THR A 208 15.48 -3.36 9.51
N PHE A 209 15.16 -3.15 8.24
CA PHE A 209 14.86 -4.21 7.28
C PHE A 209 15.96 -4.26 6.21
N HIS A 210 16.26 -5.48 5.77
CA HIS A 210 17.31 -5.77 4.79
C HIS A 210 16.70 -6.21 3.46
N PRO A 211 17.35 -5.88 2.33
CA PRO A 211 16.86 -6.29 1.03
C PRO A 211 16.90 -7.82 0.86
N PRO A 212 16.08 -8.40 -0.05
CA PRO A 212 15.27 -7.71 -1.04
C PRO A 212 13.97 -7.13 -0.49
N PHE A 213 13.39 -6.18 -1.21
CA PHE A 213 12.06 -5.61 -0.92
C PHE A 213 11.17 -5.73 -2.15
N ILE A 214 9.87 -5.71 -1.93
CA ILE A 214 8.88 -5.52 -2.99
C ILE A 214 8.47 -4.05 -2.94
N TYR A 215 8.80 -3.30 -3.98
CA TYR A 215 8.35 -1.92 -4.15
C TYR A 215 7.19 -1.88 -5.12
N LEU A 216 6.08 -1.30 -4.70
CA LEU A 216 4.88 -1.10 -5.51
C LEU A 216 4.63 0.39 -5.66
N GLU A 217 4.31 0.83 -6.87
CA GLU A 217 3.92 2.20 -7.18
C GLU A 217 2.70 2.16 -8.10
N SER A 218 1.71 3.02 -7.81
CA SER A 218 0.51 3.18 -8.60
C SER A 218 0.65 4.27 -9.66
N ASP A 219 -0.33 4.34 -10.56
CA ASP A 219 -0.62 5.55 -11.30
C ASP A 219 -1.20 6.64 -10.38
N VAL A 220 -1.37 7.85 -10.93
CA VAL A 220 -1.99 8.96 -10.21
C VAL A 220 -3.42 9.10 -10.69
N VAL A 221 -4.37 8.98 -9.78
CA VAL A 221 -5.78 9.32 -10.04
C VAL A 221 -5.92 10.83 -9.91
N GLN A 222 -6.09 11.51 -11.05
CA GLN A 222 -6.35 12.94 -11.10
C GLN A 222 -7.81 13.22 -10.77
N PHE A 223 -8.08 14.25 -9.98
CA PHE A 223 -9.43 14.68 -9.68
C PHE A 223 -9.54 16.20 -9.67
N ASN A 224 -10.72 16.68 -10.12
CA ASN A 224 -11.14 18.06 -10.03
C ASN A 224 -12.46 18.08 -9.26
N LEU A 225 -12.44 18.62 -8.05
CA LEU A 225 -13.57 18.72 -7.15
C LEU A 225 -14.01 20.19 -7.12
N HIS A 226 -15.31 20.42 -7.33
CA HIS A 226 -15.88 21.75 -7.35
C HIS A 226 -17.09 21.79 -6.43
N GLY A 227 -17.19 22.86 -5.65
CA GLY A 227 -18.40 23.20 -4.90
C GLY A 227 -18.81 24.65 -5.19
N PRO A 228 -19.85 25.16 -4.52
CA PRO A 228 -20.38 26.50 -4.77
C PRO A 228 -19.32 27.60 -4.62
N ASP A 229 -18.44 27.46 -3.61
CA ASP A 229 -17.46 28.47 -3.23
C ASP A 229 -16.00 27.98 -3.30
N TYR A 230 -15.77 26.78 -3.84
CA TYR A 230 -14.41 26.22 -3.97
C TYR A 230 -14.21 25.46 -5.28
N SER A 231 -12.96 25.47 -5.75
CA SER A 231 -12.49 24.66 -6.85
C SER A 231 -11.14 24.09 -6.48
N PHE A 232 -11.04 22.77 -6.45
CA PHE A 232 -9.84 22.05 -6.06
C PHE A 232 -9.45 21.06 -7.15
N SER A 233 -8.19 21.09 -7.57
CA SER A 233 -7.61 20.08 -8.45
C SER A 233 -6.45 19.40 -7.74
N GLY A 234 -6.34 18.09 -7.90
CA GLY A 234 -5.31 17.31 -7.25
C GLY A 234 -5.14 15.93 -7.84
N GLY A 235 -4.25 15.15 -7.23
CA GLY A 235 -4.03 13.77 -7.59
C GLY A 235 -3.81 12.93 -6.34
N THR A 236 -4.27 11.68 -6.39
CA THR A 236 -4.00 10.68 -5.37
C THR A 236 -3.24 9.51 -5.98
N ALA A 237 -2.21 9.05 -5.30
CA ALA A 237 -1.34 7.96 -5.72
C ALA A 237 -0.89 7.18 -4.50
N PHE A 238 -0.37 5.98 -4.72
CA PHE A 238 0.12 5.11 -3.68
C PHE A 238 1.45 4.49 -4.09
N SER A 239 2.41 4.53 -3.18
CA SER A 239 3.65 3.75 -3.30
C SER A 239 4.16 3.31 -1.94
N ALA A 240 4.66 2.07 -1.89
CA ALA A 240 5.09 1.45 -0.66
C ALA A 240 6.14 0.36 -0.89
N LEU A 241 6.93 0.13 0.16
CA LEU A 241 7.81 -1.00 0.30
C LEU A 241 7.17 -2.06 1.20
N TYR A 242 7.36 -3.32 0.81
CA TYR A 242 6.88 -4.49 1.53
C TYR A 242 8.03 -5.43 1.85
N ASP A 243 7.94 -6.04 3.02
CA ASP A 243 8.79 -7.15 3.42
C ASP A 243 8.41 -8.40 2.60
N PRO A 244 9.35 -9.06 1.92
CA PRO A 244 9.03 -10.19 1.05
C PRO A 244 8.68 -11.48 1.81
N SER A 245 9.03 -11.59 3.10
CA SER A 245 8.75 -12.79 3.89
C SER A 245 7.31 -12.81 4.42
N THR A 246 6.82 -11.66 4.85
CA THR A 246 5.49 -11.49 5.43
C THR A 246 4.50 -10.88 4.45
N GLY A 247 4.98 -10.13 3.46
CA GLY A 247 4.16 -9.29 2.59
C GLY A 247 3.65 -8.02 3.28
N LEU A 248 4.06 -7.73 4.53
CA LEU A 248 3.61 -6.54 5.26
C LEU A 248 4.29 -5.27 4.69
N MET A 249 3.54 -4.17 4.61
CA MET A 249 4.13 -2.87 4.29
C MET A 249 5.12 -2.49 5.40
N ILE A 250 6.29 -1.99 5.03
CA ILE A 250 7.31 -1.52 5.97
C ILE A 250 7.43 0.00 5.95
N ALA A 251 7.23 0.63 4.79
CA ALA A 251 7.24 2.08 4.65
C ALA A 251 6.57 2.55 3.35
N SER A 252 6.08 3.80 3.31
CA SER A 252 5.52 4.46 2.13
C SER A 252 6.29 5.73 1.75
N ASP A 253 6.13 6.18 0.50
CA ASP A 253 6.56 7.53 0.13
C ASP A 253 5.63 8.61 0.75
N MET A 254 6.10 9.86 0.74
CA MET A 254 5.44 11.01 1.38
C MET A 254 4.05 11.30 0.80
N SER A 255 3.87 11.16 -0.51
CA SER A 255 2.62 11.46 -1.21
C SER A 255 1.74 10.21 -1.42
N SER A 256 1.98 9.15 -0.65
CA SER A 256 1.21 7.91 -0.73
C SER A 256 -0.08 8.01 0.05
N THR A 257 -1.20 7.84 -0.64
CA THR A 257 -2.55 7.74 -0.08
C THR A 257 -3.02 6.29 -0.20
N PRO A 258 -2.94 5.49 0.88
CA PRO A 258 -3.50 4.15 0.93
C PRO A 258 -4.95 4.06 0.43
N PRO A 259 -5.35 2.98 -0.29
CA PRO A 259 -6.74 2.79 -0.72
C PRO A 259 -7.74 2.87 0.45
N GLU A 260 -7.36 2.41 1.64
CA GLU A 260 -8.20 2.50 2.83
C GLU A 260 -8.48 3.94 3.26
N LEU A 261 -7.53 4.87 3.08
CA LEU A 261 -7.79 6.29 3.34
C LEU A 261 -8.89 6.80 2.41
N VAL A 262 -8.84 6.46 1.12
CA VAL A 262 -9.87 6.87 0.14
C VAL A 262 -11.23 6.25 0.48
N LEU A 263 -11.26 4.99 0.91
CA LEU A 263 -12.51 4.34 1.34
C LEU A 263 -13.13 5.00 2.59
N MET A 264 -12.32 5.64 3.43
CA MET A 264 -12.74 6.44 4.58
C MET A 264 -13.11 7.90 4.25
N GLY A 265 -13.00 8.32 2.98
CA GLY A 265 -13.28 9.69 2.54
C GLY A 265 -12.09 10.65 2.51
N VAL A 266 -10.87 10.15 2.70
CA VAL A 266 -9.63 10.92 2.48
C VAL A 266 -9.26 10.85 1.00
N VAL A 267 -9.48 11.94 0.27
CA VAL A 267 -9.30 11.99 -1.19
C VAL A 267 -7.86 12.25 -1.62
N GLY A 268 -7.02 12.74 -0.70
CA GLY A 268 -5.59 12.86 -0.91
C GLY A 268 -4.85 13.08 0.39
N SER A 269 -3.62 12.61 0.45
CA SER A 269 -2.76 12.80 1.62
C SER A 269 -1.32 13.07 1.20
N THR A 270 -0.69 14.03 1.87
CA THR A 270 0.76 14.24 1.87
C THR A 270 1.20 14.17 3.32
N MET A 271 2.03 13.19 3.66
CA MET A 271 2.43 12.93 5.03
C MET A 271 3.95 12.74 5.05
N GLU A 272 4.69 13.78 5.47
CA GLU A 272 6.12 13.75 5.72
C GLU A 272 6.40 13.39 7.19
N ASP A 273 7.05 12.25 7.40
CA ASP A 273 7.79 11.98 8.62
C ASP A 273 9.05 12.86 8.60
N VAL A 274 8.99 13.95 9.38
CA VAL A 274 10.02 14.97 9.41
C VAL A 274 11.31 14.42 10.02
N ASN A 275 11.22 13.51 10.99
CA ASN A 275 12.38 12.87 11.59
C ASN A 275 13.08 11.95 10.58
N ALA A 276 12.32 11.09 9.90
CA ALA A 276 12.81 10.23 8.84
C ALA A 276 13.44 11.04 7.71
N SER A 277 12.80 12.15 7.31
CA SER A 277 13.31 13.04 6.26
C SER A 277 14.60 13.76 6.66
N ARG A 278 14.70 14.25 7.90
CA ARG A 278 15.94 14.83 8.44
C ARG A 278 17.06 13.79 8.51
N ALA A 279 16.75 12.56 8.94
CA ALA A 279 17.71 11.46 8.98
C ALA A 279 18.17 11.05 7.57
N LEU A 280 17.24 10.94 6.61
CA LEU A 280 17.54 10.64 5.21
C LEU A 280 18.53 11.66 4.63
N ARG A 281 18.30 12.96 4.85
CA ARG A 281 19.22 14.02 4.36
C ARG A 281 20.64 13.84 4.87
N LYS A 282 20.82 13.46 6.14
CA LYS A 282 22.14 13.16 6.72
C LYS A 282 22.77 11.92 6.08
N LEU A 283 22.01 10.83 5.98
CA LEU A 283 22.47 9.56 5.38
C LEU A 283 22.88 9.73 3.90
N LEU A 284 22.17 10.59 3.15
CA LEU A 284 22.51 10.92 1.77
C LEU A 284 23.81 11.72 1.69
N ALA A 285 24.02 12.70 2.58
CA ALA A 285 25.26 13.48 2.65
C ALA A 285 26.48 12.61 3.01
N GLU A 286 26.26 11.56 3.80
CA GLU A 286 27.29 10.59 4.21
C GLU A 286 27.48 9.44 3.19
N ASN A 287 26.74 9.44 2.07
CA ASN A 287 26.71 8.35 1.10
C ASN A 287 26.47 6.97 1.74
N SER A 288 25.65 6.94 2.79
CA SER A 288 25.31 5.72 3.53
C SER A 288 24.53 4.74 2.65
N ASN A 289 24.61 3.45 2.97
CA ASN A 289 23.74 2.40 2.44
C ASN A 289 22.42 2.25 3.24
N ARG A 290 22.11 3.18 4.15
CA ARG A 290 20.84 3.18 4.89
C ARG A 290 19.87 4.20 4.33
N ARG A 291 18.57 3.88 4.32
CA ARG A 291 17.52 4.75 3.80
C ARG A 291 16.34 4.79 4.76
N TRP A 292 15.82 5.99 4.94
CA TRP A 292 14.46 6.21 5.45
C TRP A 292 13.56 6.53 4.27
N LEU A 293 12.31 6.10 4.33
CA LEU A 293 11.27 6.66 3.48
C LEU A 293 10.56 7.78 4.26
N GLN A 294 10.05 8.76 3.53
CA GLN A 294 9.54 9.99 4.12
C GLN A 294 8.06 9.90 4.52
N GLY A 295 7.34 8.83 4.15
CA GLY A 295 5.91 8.66 4.42
C GLY A 295 5.59 7.91 5.71
N TRP A 296 4.56 7.08 5.64
CA TRP A 296 4.13 6.18 6.71
C TRP A 296 5.19 5.10 6.94
N ASN A 297 5.84 5.10 8.11
CA ASN A 297 6.86 4.11 8.46
C ASN A 297 6.34 3.15 9.54
N LEU A 298 6.61 1.85 9.41
CA LEU A 298 6.16 0.84 10.36
C LEU A 298 6.68 1.15 11.77
N TYR A 299 5.74 1.24 12.72
CA TYR A 299 5.97 1.65 14.11
C TYR A 299 5.74 0.52 15.09
N ALA A 300 4.65 -0.23 14.94
CA ALA A 300 4.34 -1.36 15.80
C ALA A 300 3.52 -2.41 15.07
N THR A 301 3.75 -3.68 15.37
CA THR A 301 2.95 -4.81 14.90
C THR A 301 3.18 -6.02 15.80
N ASN A 302 2.25 -6.97 15.81
CA ASN A 302 2.43 -8.31 16.36
C ASN A 302 2.67 -9.39 15.28
N VAL A 303 2.88 -8.99 14.01
CA VAL A 303 3.32 -9.90 12.96
C VAL A 303 4.78 -10.26 13.20
N GLU A 304 5.07 -11.56 13.26
CA GLU A 304 6.42 -12.07 13.38
C GLU A 304 7.16 -11.95 12.05
N PHE A 305 8.36 -11.39 12.10
CA PHE A 305 9.28 -11.35 10.97
C PHE A 305 10.27 -12.48 11.12
N GLN A 306 10.52 -13.24 10.05
CA GLN A 306 11.57 -14.25 10.08
C GLN A 306 12.93 -13.57 10.25
N ASP A 307 13.82 -14.24 10.99
CA ASP A 307 15.24 -13.90 10.98
C ASP A 307 15.78 -14.11 9.56
N GLU A 308 16.66 -13.21 9.14
CA GLU A 308 17.10 -13.03 7.76
C GLU A 308 17.50 -14.35 7.08
N HIS A 309 16.59 -14.89 6.28
CA HIS A 309 16.91 -15.89 5.28
C HIS A 309 16.85 -15.22 3.91
N PRO A 310 17.83 -15.49 3.04
CA PRO A 310 17.83 -14.89 1.71
C PRO A 310 16.56 -15.34 0.99
N PHE A 311 15.64 -14.39 0.78
CA PHE A 311 14.47 -14.61 -0.06
C PHE A 311 14.94 -15.00 -1.46
N GLU A 312 14.72 -16.25 -1.84
CA GLU A 312 14.88 -16.70 -3.21
C GLU A 312 13.76 -16.05 -4.04
N ARG A 313 14.15 -15.08 -4.87
CA ARG A 313 13.22 -14.45 -5.82
C ARG A 313 12.47 -15.53 -6.61
N PRO A 314 11.19 -15.31 -6.98
CA PRO A 314 10.56 -16.14 -7.99
C PRO A 314 11.48 -16.18 -9.22
N GLY A 315 12.00 -17.36 -9.52
CA GLY A 315 12.97 -17.56 -10.59
C GLY A 315 12.36 -17.09 -11.90
N SER A 316 13.06 -16.21 -12.61
CA SER A 316 12.63 -15.84 -13.96
C SER A 316 12.41 -17.12 -14.78
N PRO A 317 11.33 -17.23 -15.57
CA PRO A 317 11.14 -18.37 -16.48
C PRO A 317 12.37 -18.66 -17.34
N LEU A 318 13.17 -17.63 -17.64
CA LEU A 318 14.44 -17.72 -18.35
C LEU A 318 15.48 -18.62 -17.69
N VAL A 319 15.47 -18.76 -16.36
CA VAL A 319 16.37 -19.68 -15.63
C VAL A 319 16.07 -21.12 -16.01
N TYR A 320 14.79 -21.47 -16.15
CA TYR A 320 14.37 -22.80 -16.59
C TYR A 320 14.67 -23.03 -18.07
N TYR A 321 14.47 -22.02 -18.93
CA TYR A 321 14.88 -22.11 -20.34
C TYR A 321 16.40 -22.25 -20.50
N PHE A 322 17.18 -21.53 -19.70
CA PHE A 322 18.64 -21.63 -19.69
C PHE A 322 19.11 -23.00 -19.20
N ALA A 323 18.57 -23.48 -18.08
CA ALA A 323 18.88 -24.82 -17.58
C ALA A 323 18.50 -25.92 -18.59
N LEU A 324 17.34 -25.80 -19.23
CA LEU A 324 16.89 -26.74 -20.25
C LEU A 324 17.79 -26.71 -21.49
N SER A 325 18.18 -25.53 -21.96
CA SER A 325 19.09 -25.38 -23.11
C SER A 325 20.50 -25.90 -22.81
N VAL A 326 21.01 -25.70 -21.60
CA VAL A 326 22.28 -26.31 -21.14
C VAL A 326 22.17 -27.84 -21.11
N LEU A 327 21.09 -28.40 -20.57
CA LEU A 327 20.86 -29.85 -20.56
C LEU A 327 20.78 -30.43 -21.98
N ILE A 328 20.09 -29.74 -22.90
CA ILE A 328 20.03 -30.14 -24.31
C ILE A 328 21.43 -30.07 -24.96
N ALA A 329 22.19 -29.02 -24.69
CA ALA A 329 23.55 -28.87 -25.22
C ALA A 329 24.48 -29.98 -24.71
N ILE A 330 24.40 -30.35 -23.43
CA ILE A 330 25.15 -31.47 -22.85
C ILE A 330 24.73 -32.80 -23.51
N ALA A 331 23.43 -33.05 -23.67
CA ALA A 331 22.94 -34.28 -24.29
C ALA A 331 23.37 -34.41 -25.76
N VAL A 332 23.37 -33.31 -26.52
CA VAL A 332 23.86 -33.27 -27.91
C VAL A 332 25.38 -33.46 -27.94
N GLY A 333 26.12 -32.78 -27.06
CA GLY A 333 27.57 -32.91 -26.94
C GLY A 333 28.00 -34.34 -26.61
N ILE A 334 27.33 -35.00 -25.66
CA ILE A 334 27.57 -36.41 -25.34
C ILE A 334 27.26 -37.29 -26.56
N ARG A 335 26.10 -37.10 -27.21
CA ARG A 335 25.75 -37.90 -28.40
C ARG A 335 26.79 -37.78 -29.52
N ASP A 336 27.24 -36.56 -29.80
CA ASP A 336 28.17 -36.29 -30.89
C ASP A 336 29.60 -36.73 -30.53
N PHE A 337 30.00 -36.64 -29.26
CA PHE A 337 31.25 -37.23 -28.74
C PHE A 337 31.26 -38.76 -28.86
N TRP A 338 30.16 -39.43 -28.48
CA TRP A 338 30.02 -40.89 -28.62
C TRP A 338 29.99 -41.37 -30.08
N ARG A 339 29.58 -40.52 -31.02
CA ARG A 339 29.67 -40.78 -32.47
C ARG A 339 31.08 -40.60 -33.03
N TRP A 340 31.92 -39.81 -32.36
CA TRP A 340 33.28 -39.55 -32.79
C TRP A 340 34.29 -40.57 -32.24
N VAL A 341 33.97 -41.16 -31.07
CA VAL A 341 34.78 -42.21 -30.42
C VAL A 341 34.46 -43.63 -30.94
N ARG A 342 33.41 -43.79 -31.75
CA ARG A 342 33.08 -45.04 -32.47
C ARG A 342 33.50 -44.95 -33.93
#